data_AF-A0A370PHQ0-F1
#
_entry.id   AF-A0A370PHQ0-F1
#
_cell.length_a   1.000
_cell.length_b   1.000
_cell.length_c   1.000
_cell.angle_alpha   90.00
_cell.angle_beta   90.00
_cell.angle_gamma   90.00
#
_symmetry.space_group_name_H-M   'P 1'
#
loop_
_entity.id
_entity.type
_entity.pdbx_description
1 polymer ?
#
loop_
_entity_poly.entity_id
_entity_poly.type
_entity_poly.pdbx_seq_one_letter_code
_entity_poly.pdbx_strand_id
1 'polypeptide(L)'
;MKTVLGILHYQGDREDQMNAERLAFIAVHCDKYICTTALRPWIFKWFHDCQPVRTDEEYGYLLLAAHLFRDNDQFSRLSASAQTRLSPKFLNKWQEIDILKFLPDAIGGMYPFYL
;
A
#
# COMPACT_ATOMS: atom_id res chain seq x y z
N MET A 1 -14.71 2.61 5.30
CA MET A 1 -15.53 3.51 4.46
C MET A 1 -15.70 4.93 4.99
N LYS A 2 -15.88 5.17 6.30
CA LYS A 2 -16.03 6.54 6.86
C LYS A 2 -14.91 7.51 6.43
N THR A 3 -13.65 7.05 6.45
CA THR A 3 -12.49 7.85 6.01
C THR A 3 -12.54 8.22 4.54
N VAL A 4 -12.83 7.26 3.64
CA VAL A 4 -12.92 7.49 2.19
C VAL A 4 -14.04 8.48 1.86
N LEU A 5 -15.22 8.28 2.45
CA LEU A 5 -16.35 9.21 2.29
C LEU A 5 -16.02 10.58 2.87
N GLY A 6 -15.36 10.66 4.03
CA GLY A 6 -14.91 11.91 4.63
C GLY A 6 -13.94 12.68 3.72
N ILE A 7 -12.99 11.99 3.08
CA ILE A 7 -12.06 12.60 2.11
C ILE A 7 -12.83 13.12 0.88
N LEU A 8 -13.73 12.31 0.32
CA LEU A 8 -14.54 12.69 -0.85
C LEU A 8 -15.50 13.85 -0.55
N HIS A 9 -16.02 13.92 0.67
CA HIS A 9 -16.93 14.98 1.12
C HIS A 9 -16.22 16.16 1.80
N TYR A 10 -14.88 16.23 1.75
CA TYR A 10 -14.07 17.29 2.37
C TYR A 10 -14.36 17.49 3.88
N GLN A 11 -14.74 16.40 4.56
CA GLN A 11 -15.00 16.33 6.01
C GLN A 11 -13.82 15.74 6.79
N GLY A 12 -12.63 15.64 6.17
CA GLY A 12 -11.44 15.12 6.82
C GLY A 12 -10.89 16.11 7.84
N ASP A 13 -10.62 15.62 9.05
CA ASP A 13 -9.88 16.37 10.06
C ASP A 13 -8.44 16.58 9.58
N ARG A 14 -7.89 17.79 9.72
CA ARG A 14 -6.61 18.16 9.08
C ARG A 14 -5.39 17.49 9.73
N GLU A 15 -5.58 16.89 10.91
CA GLU A 15 -4.52 16.33 11.76
C GLU A 15 -4.41 14.81 11.72
N ASP A 16 -5.20 14.13 10.90
CA ASP A 16 -5.17 12.67 10.84
C ASP A 16 -3.91 12.19 10.10
N GLN A 17 -2.81 12.02 10.84
CA GLN A 17 -1.51 11.60 10.31
C GLN A 17 -1.65 10.26 9.57
N MET A 18 -1.33 10.27 8.28
CA MET A 18 -1.41 9.07 7.44
C MET A 18 -0.26 8.13 7.78
N ASN A 19 -0.55 6.85 7.94
CA ASN A 19 0.44 5.80 8.11
C ASN A 19 0.24 4.68 7.07
N ALA A 20 1.24 3.81 6.93
CA ALA A 20 1.27 2.77 5.90
C ALA A 20 0.06 1.82 5.99
N GLU A 21 -0.27 1.34 7.19
CA GLU A 21 -1.39 0.44 7.43
C GLU A 21 -2.72 1.08 7.00
N ARG A 22 -2.98 2.30 7.44
CA ARG A 22 -4.20 3.04 7.10
C ARG A 22 -4.31 3.29 5.59
N LEU A 23 -3.19 3.59 4.94
CA LEU A 23 -3.14 3.74 3.49
C LEU A 23 -3.50 2.42 2.77
N ALA A 24 -2.99 1.28 3.26
CA ALA A 24 -3.33 -0.04 2.72
C ALA A 24 -4.82 -0.37 2.89
N PHE A 25 -5.40 -0.08 4.06
CA PHE A 25 -6.85 -0.23 4.28
C PHE A 25 -7.70 0.65 3.36
N ILE A 26 -7.27 1.89 3.12
CA ILE A 26 -7.91 2.77 2.14
C ILE A 26 -7.82 2.13 0.77
N ALA A 27 -6.65 1.65 0.36
CA ALA A 27 -6.44 1.02 -0.95
C ALA A 27 -7.35 -0.20 -1.17
N VAL A 28 -7.48 -1.10 -0.19
CA VAL A 28 -8.40 -2.24 -0.22
C VAL A 28 -9.85 -1.81 -0.42
N HIS A 29 -10.29 -0.77 0.30
CA HIS A 29 -11.63 -0.24 0.10
C HIS A 29 -11.80 0.44 -1.26
N CYS A 30 -10.79 1.18 -1.73
CA CYS A 30 -10.85 1.88 -2.99
C CYS A 30 -10.86 0.93 -4.20
N ASP A 31 -10.13 -0.18 -4.13
CA ASP A 31 -10.19 -1.24 -5.12
C ASP A 31 -11.58 -1.90 -5.12
N LYS A 32 -12.10 -2.27 -3.93
CA LYS A 32 -13.44 -2.85 -3.78
C LYS A 32 -14.57 -1.98 -4.33
N TYR A 33 -14.50 -0.66 -4.15
CA TYR A 33 -15.55 0.28 -4.55
C TYR A 33 -15.19 1.11 -5.79
N ILE A 34 -14.08 0.78 -6.48
CA ILE A 34 -13.63 1.42 -7.72
C ILE A 34 -13.53 2.95 -7.60
N CYS A 35 -12.95 3.46 -6.49
CA CYS A 35 -12.80 4.90 -6.26
C CYS A 35 -11.34 5.39 -6.26
N THR A 36 -10.42 4.58 -6.80
CA THR A 36 -8.99 4.91 -6.92
C THR A 36 -8.73 6.18 -7.75
N THR A 37 -9.45 6.37 -8.87
CA THR A 37 -9.30 7.54 -9.75
C THR A 37 -9.61 8.86 -9.04
N ALA A 38 -10.66 8.88 -8.21
CA ALA A 38 -11.09 10.09 -7.49
C ALA A 38 -10.08 10.53 -6.42
N LEU A 39 -9.23 9.62 -5.94
CA LEU A 39 -8.28 9.87 -4.86
C LEU A 39 -6.84 10.07 -5.34
N ARG A 40 -6.57 10.00 -6.64
CA ARG A 40 -5.21 10.18 -7.22
C ARG A 40 -4.42 11.37 -6.62
N PRO A 41 -4.99 12.58 -6.48
CA PRO A 41 -4.25 13.71 -5.89
C PRO A 41 -3.76 13.45 -4.45
N TRP A 42 -4.53 12.68 -3.68
CA TRP A 42 -4.22 12.36 -2.29
C TRP A 42 -3.25 11.19 -2.16
N ILE A 43 -3.32 10.22 -3.06
CA ILE A 43 -2.45 9.03 -3.06
C ILE A 43 -0.97 9.44 -3.05
N PHE A 44 -0.58 10.40 -3.90
CA PHE A 44 0.80 10.89 -3.95
C PHE A 44 1.25 11.47 -2.60
N LYS A 45 0.42 12.33 -1.99
CA LYS A 45 0.70 12.92 -0.68
C LYS A 45 0.81 11.83 0.41
N TRP A 46 -0.11 10.88 0.43
CA TRP A 46 -0.11 9.83 1.44
C TRP A 46 1.12 8.92 1.38
N PHE A 47 1.60 8.58 0.18
CA PHE A 47 2.86 7.84 0.04
C PHE A 47 4.05 8.63 0.58
N HIS A 48 4.08 9.94 0.37
CA HIS A 48 5.10 10.82 0.93
C HIS A 48 5.03 10.88 2.46
N ASP A 49 3.83 11.02 3.02
CA ASP A 49 3.61 11.10 4.48
C ASP A 49 4.00 9.82 5.22
N CYS A 50 4.01 8.67 4.52
CA CYS A 50 4.46 7.38 5.06
C CYS A 50 5.98 7.15 4.99
N GLN A 51 6.77 8.14 4.57
CA GLN A 51 8.23 8.03 4.52
C GLN A 51 8.91 8.61 5.77
N PRO A 52 10.08 8.09 6.19
CA PRO A 52 10.76 6.90 5.64
C PRO A 52 10.14 5.59 6.15
N VAL A 53 10.19 4.54 5.32
CA VAL A 53 9.79 3.17 5.70
C VAL A 53 10.82 2.55 6.65
N ARG A 54 10.38 2.01 7.79
CA ARG A 54 11.23 1.53 8.88
C ARG A 54 11.08 0.05 9.18
N THR A 55 9.91 -0.51 8.93
CA THR A 55 9.57 -1.89 9.32
C THR A 55 9.21 -2.76 8.13
N ASP A 56 9.34 -4.08 8.29
CA ASP A 56 8.97 -5.05 7.24
C ASP A 56 7.48 -4.92 6.91
N GLU A 57 6.66 -4.70 7.95
CA GLU A 57 5.22 -4.57 7.90
C GLU A 57 4.79 -3.33 7.09
N GLU A 58 5.45 -2.19 7.32
CA GLU A 58 5.21 -0.97 6.52
C GLU A 58 5.54 -1.19 5.04
N TYR A 59 6.59 -1.95 4.70
CA TYR A 59 6.86 -2.32 3.31
C TYR A 59 5.70 -3.12 2.72
N GLY A 60 5.17 -4.11 3.45
CA GLY A 60 4.03 -4.90 3.02
C GLY A 60 2.80 -4.02 2.75
N TYR A 61 2.46 -3.14 3.70
CA TYR A 61 1.33 -2.24 3.56
C TYR A 61 1.48 -1.28 2.37
N LEU A 62 2.64 -0.66 2.19
CA LEU A 62 2.86 0.29 1.11
C LEU A 62 2.90 -0.39 -0.27
N LEU A 63 3.49 -1.59 -0.37
CA LEU A 63 3.46 -2.39 -1.59
C LEU A 63 2.03 -2.79 -1.96
N LEU A 64 1.23 -3.22 -0.99
CA LEU A 64 -0.17 -3.54 -1.20
C LEU A 64 -0.94 -2.31 -1.67
N ALA A 65 -0.76 -1.17 -1.00
CA ALA A 65 -1.40 0.06 -1.37
C ALA A 65 -1.06 0.48 -2.81
N ALA A 66 0.23 0.44 -3.17
CA ALA A 66 0.69 0.84 -4.50
C ALA A 66 0.12 -0.08 -5.59
N HIS A 67 0.06 -1.39 -5.31
CA HIS A 67 -0.55 -2.36 -6.21
C HIS A 67 -2.04 -2.06 -6.45
N LEU A 68 -2.82 -1.90 -5.38
CA LEU A 68 -4.27 -1.68 -5.47
C LEU A 68 -4.64 -0.31 -6.04
N PHE A 69 -3.82 0.72 -5.80
CA PHE A 69 -3.97 2.02 -6.45
C PHE A 69 -3.52 2.03 -7.91
N ARG A 70 -2.87 0.95 -8.39
CA ARG A 70 -2.27 0.84 -9.73
C ARG A 70 -1.21 1.92 -9.97
N ASP A 71 -0.46 2.25 -8.91
CA ASP A 71 0.65 3.20 -8.96
C ASP A 71 1.96 2.45 -9.20
N ASN A 72 2.27 2.22 -10.48
CA ASN A 72 3.43 1.45 -10.91
C ASN A 72 4.76 2.08 -10.47
N ASP A 73 4.83 3.41 -10.41
CA ASP A 73 6.04 4.13 -10.04
C ASP A 73 6.35 3.93 -8.56
N GLN A 74 5.35 4.09 -7.70
CA GLN A 74 5.53 3.84 -6.26
C GLN A 74 5.78 2.36 -6.00
N PHE A 75 5.06 1.46 -6.67
CA PHE A 75 5.26 0.02 -6.51
C PHE A 75 6.68 -0.42 -6.87
N SER A 76 7.21 0.06 -8.00
CA SER A 76 8.57 -0.22 -8.45
C SER A 76 9.62 0.29 -7.46
N ARG A 77 9.48 1.55 -7.02
CA ARG A 77 10.40 2.18 -6.04
C ARG A 77 10.40 1.46 -4.69
N LEU A 78 9.21 1.13 -4.18
CA LEU A 78 9.05 0.42 -2.92
C LEU A 78 9.61 -1.00 -3.01
N SER A 79 9.38 -1.70 -4.13
CA SER A 79 9.90 -3.05 -4.35
C SER A 79 11.43 -3.08 -4.36
N ALA A 80 12.05 -2.15 -5.09
CA ALA A 80 13.51 -2.00 -5.12
C ALA A 80 14.09 -1.70 -3.73
N SER A 81 13.43 -0.83 -2.97
CA SER A 81 13.84 -0.53 -1.60
C SER A 81 13.66 -1.73 -0.66
N ALA A 82 12.54 -2.43 -0.76
CA ALA A 82 12.19 -3.58 0.06
C ALA A 82 13.21 -4.73 -0.12
N GLN A 83 13.62 -5.03 -1.35
CA GLN A 83 14.62 -6.08 -1.63
C GLN A 83 15.94 -5.88 -0.86
N THR A 84 16.31 -4.64 -0.57
CA THR A 84 17.56 -4.31 0.15
C THR A 84 17.42 -4.22 1.66
N ARG A 85 16.19 -4.10 2.19
CA ARG A 85 15.93 -3.74 3.59
C ARG A 85 15.06 -4.74 4.34
N LEU A 86 14.30 -5.56 3.64
CA LEU A 86 13.46 -6.58 4.26
C LEU A 86 14.33 -7.59 5.01
N SER A 87 13.91 -7.91 6.23
CA SER A 87 14.57 -8.95 7.01
C SER A 87 14.33 -10.32 6.36
N PRO A 88 15.24 -11.31 6.50
CA PRO A 88 15.03 -12.66 5.94
C PRO A 88 13.77 -13.38 6.44
N LYS A 89 13.15 -12.90 7.54
CA LYS A 89 11.94 -13.47 8.15
C LYS A 89 10.69 -12.62 7.87
N PHE A 90 10.76 -11.67 6.94
CA PHE A 90 9.64 -10.77 6.63
C PHE A 90 8.36 -11.53 6.25
N LEU A 91 8.51 -12.65 5.53
CA LEU A 91 7.37 -13.43 5.04
C LEU A 91 6.51 -13.98 6.19
N ASN A 92 7.12 -14.42 7.29
CA ASN A 92 6.40 -14.91 8.46
C ASN A 92 5.52 -13.80 9.05
N LYS A 93 6.08 -12.59 9.18
CA LYS A 93 5.35 -11.41 9.67
C LYS A 93 4.20 -11.04 8.74
N TRP A 94 4.42 -11.11 7.42
CA TRP A 94 3.39 -10.74 6.45
C TRP A 94 2.24 -11.74 6.41
N GLN A 95 2.50 -13.02 6.60
CA GLN A 95 1.46 -14.06 6.67
C GLN A 95 0.53 -13.89 7.87
N GLU A 96 1.00 -13.30 8.97
CA GLU A 96 0.18 -12.98 10.14
C GLU A 96 -0.74 -11.78 9.91
N ILE A 97 -0.46 -10.95 8.89
CA ILE A 97 -1.22 -9.73 8.60
C ILE A 97 -2.26 -10.00 7.52
N ASP A 98 -3.51 -10.07 7.97
CA ASP A 98 -4.66 -10.47 7.16
C ASP A 98 -4.83 -9.71 5.84
N ILE A 99 -4.55 -8.41 5.79
CA ILE A 99 -4.74 -7.64 4.55
C ILE A 99 -3.63 -7.88 3.53
N LEU A 100 -2.46 -8.37 3.94
CA LEU A 100 -1.35 -8.63 3.03
C LEU A 100 -1.57 -9.87 2.16
N LYS A 101 -2.57 -10.71 2.44
CA LYS A 101 -3.01 -11.79 1.53
C LYS A 101 -3.55 -11.30 0.20
N PHE A 102 -3.84 -10.00 0.08
CA PHE A 102 -4.24 -9.37 -1.19
C PHE A 102 -3.05 -8.96 -2.05
N LEU A 103 -1.81 -9.08 -1.56
CA LEU A 103 -0.64 -8.96 -2.42
C LEU A 103 -0.62 -10.14 -3.40
N PRO A 104 -0.28 -9.92 -4.67
CA PRO A 104 -0.10 -11.01 -5.60
C PRO A 104 1.00 -11.95 -5.10
N ASP A 105 0.79 -13.26 -5.23
CA ASP A 105 1.70 -14.36 -4.83
C ASP A 105 3.10 -14.30 -5.48
N ALA A 106 3.38 -13.27 -6.28
CA ALA A 106 4.63 -13.04 -7.00
C ALA A 106 5.88 -12.94 -6.11
N ILE A 107 5.75 -12.88 -4.78
CA ILE A 107 6.89 -12.94 -3.84
C ILE A 107 7.36 -14.39 -3.59
N GLY A 108 6.56 -15.40 -3.96
CA GLY A 108 6.96 -16.81 -4.03
C GLY A 108 7.33 -17.29 -5.44
N GLY A 109 7.20 -16.43 -6.45
CA GLY A 109 7.25 -16.81 -7.86
C GLY A 109 8.35 -16.10 -8.63
N MET A 110 9.60 -16.51 -8.41
CA MET A 110 10.62 -16.43 -9.45
C MET A 110 10.23 -17.42 -10.56
N TYR A 111 9.27 -17.05 -11.41
CA TYR A 111 9.05 -17.70 -12.70
C TYR A 111 8.92 -16.64 -13.80
N PRO A 112 9.51 -16.92 -14.98
CA PRO A 112 9.98 -15.92 -15.92
C PRO A 112 8.84 -15.33 -16.75
N PHE A 113 9.13 -14.17 -17.34
CA PHE A 113 8.52 -13.66 -18.58
C PHE A 113 7.82 -14.74 -19.41
N TYR A 114 6.56 -14.52 -19.82
CA TYR A 114 6.04 -14.70 -21.19
C TYR A 114 4.52 -14.41 -21.21
N LEU A 115 4.15 -13.25 -21.76
CA LEU A 115 3.28 -13.04 -22.95
C LEU A 115 2.86 -11.57 -23.03
#